data_AF-A0AAQ4Q0K2-F1
#
_entry.id   AF-A0AAQ4Q0K2-F1
#
_cell.length_a   1.000
_cell.length_b   1.000
_cell.length_c   1.000
_cell.angle_alpha   90.00
_cell.angle_beta   90.00
_cell.angle_gamma   90.00
#
_symmetry.space_group_name_H-M   'P 1'
#
loop_
_entity.id
_entity.type
_entity.pdbx_description
1 polymer ?
#
loop_
_entity_poly.entity_id
_entity_poly.type
_entity_poly.pdbx_seq_one_letter_code
_entity_poly.pdbx_strand_id
1 'polypeptide(L)'
;MPGSGGADSKGADFSTAILKQKHRPNRLLVDEALNEDSSTVSLSQNKAEELQLFRGDTVVLRGKKRRQTVCIVLNDDTCGHERIRINRVTRSNLRVRLGDVISIHACPDIKYGKKIHVLPIDDTIEGLTGNLFDVFLKPYFQEAYRPIQKGDIFLVRGSMRAVEFKVVETDPGERCIVAPDTVIYCEGEPIKREDEEESLNEIGYDDIGGCRKQLAQIKEMVELPLRHPGLFKAIGVKPPRGILLYGPAGTGKTLVARAVANETGAFFFLINGPEIMSKLAGESESNLRKAFEEAEKNAPAIIFIDELDAIAPKREKQSHTNGYVCLQAGLTARLTLESLIRLVDWRFCRFTPKTLN
;
A
#
# COMPACT_ATOMS: atom_id res chain seq x y z
N MET A 1 -17.06 37.41 -39.14
CA MET A 1 -18.06 37.07 -38.09
C MET A 1 -19.14 36.25 -38.77
N PRO A 2 -19.56 35.10 -38.21
CA PRO A 2 -19.99 34.95 -36.82
C PRO A 2 -18.96 34.23 -35.95
N GLY A 3 -18.86 34.66 -34.68
CA GLY A 3 -17.94 34.13 -33.70
C GLY A 3 -18.46 32.82 -33.08
N SER A 4 -17.62 31.80 -33.04
CA SER A 4 -17.77 30.69 -32.11
C SER A 4 -17.15 31.11 -30.79
N GLY A 5 -18.02 31.52 -29.87
CA GLY A 5 -17.67 31.92 -28.51
C GLY A 5 -16.84 30.87 -27.80
N GLY A 6 -15.95 31.35 -26.93
CA GLY A 6 -15.14 30.52 -26.06
C GLY A 6 -16.01 29.56 -25.27
N ALA A 7 -15.60 28.29 -25.27
CA ALA A 7 -16.02 27.37 -24.24
C ALA A 7 -15.36 27.82 -22.94
N ASP A 8 -16.06 28.68 -22.19
CA ASP A 8 -15.75 29.01 -20.81
C ASP A 8 -15.46 27.72 -20.04
N SER A 9 -14.26 27.64 -19.45
CA SER A 9 -13.88 26.65 -18.46
C SER A 9 -14.68 26.86 -17.17
N LYS A 10 -15.97 26.52 -17.19
CA LYS A 10 -16.86 26.60 -16.02
C LYS A 10 -16.47 25.52 -15.00
N GLY A 11 -15.87 25.96 -13.89
CA GLY A 11 -15.99 25.33 -12.57
C GLY A 11 -15.37 23.94 -12.39
N ALA A 12 -14.07 23.77 -12.66
CA ALA A 12 -13.38 22.56 -12.24
C ALA A 12 -13.24 22.54 -10.70
N ASP A 13 -13.94 21.64 -10.01
CA ASP A 13 -13.72 21.42 -8.57
C ASP A 13 -12.31 20.82 -8.35
N PHE A 14 -11.38 21.68 -7.94
CA PHE A 14 -9.98 21.32 -7.67
C PHE A 14 -9.81 20.59 -6.33
N SER A 15 -10.81 20.60 -5.44
CA SER A 15 -10.71 19.97 -4.11
C SER A 15 -10.51 18.46 -4.15
N THR A 16 -10.79 17.83 -5.29
CA THR A 16 -10.58 16.39 -5.52
C THR A 16 -9.56 16.09 -6.62
N ALA A 17 -8.79 17.09 -7.07
CA ALA A 17 -7.84 16.93 -8.17
C ALA A 17 -6.80 15.84 -7.92
N ILE A 18 -6.34 15.69 -6.68
CA ILE A 18 -5.38 14.64 -6.29
C ILE A 18 -5.96 13.21 -6.39
N LEU A 19 -7.29 13.07 -6.36
CA LEU A 19 -7.97 11.78 -6.53
C LEU A 19 -8.26 11.45 -7.99
N LYS A 20 -8.17 12.41 -8.90
CA LYS A 20 -8.39 12.15 -10.32
C LYS A 20 -7.20 11.36 -10.84
N GLN A 21 -7.47 10.19 -11.40
CA GLN A 21 -6.45 9.42 -12.08
C GLN A 21 -5.99 10.22 -13.31
N LYS A 22 -4.70 10.57 -13.36
CA LYS A 22 -4.10 11.21 -14.52
C LYS A 22 -3.83 10.14 -15.59
N HIS A 23 -4.27 10.40 -16.82
CA HIS A 23 -3.89 9.59 -17.96
C HIS A 23 -2.36 9.59 -18.08
N ARG A 24 -1.76 8.41 -18.01
CA ARG A 24 -0.33 8.19 -18.22
C ARG A 24 -0.20 6.92 -19.05
N PRO A 25 0.71 6.89 -20.03
CA PRO A 25 0.82 5.77 -20.96
C PRO A 25 1.07 4.44 -20.26
N ASN A 26 1.74 4.48 -19.10
CA ASN A 26 2.11 3.32 -18.29
C ASN A 26 1.08 2.95 -17.21
N ARG A 27 -0.13 3.51 -17.25
CA ARG A 27 -1.24 3.14 -16.35
C ARG A 27 -2.30 2.38 -17.13
N LEU A 28 -2.53 1.14 -16.76
CA LEU A 28 -3.33 0.20 -17.55
C LEU A 28 -4.45 -0.41 -16.70
N LEU A 29 -5.59 -0.65 -17.34
CA LEU A 29 -6.73 -1.34 -16.75
C LEU A 29 -6.45 -2.84 -16.67
N VAL A 30 -6.66 -3.41 -15.50
CA VAL A 30 -6.50 -4.84 -15.23
C VAL A 30 -7.61 -5.61 -15.93
N ASP A 31 -7.21 -6.59 -16.75
CA ASP A 31 -8.08 -7.50 -17.48
C ASP A 31 -7.72 -8.97 -17.18
N GLU A 32 -8.61 -9.90 -17.52
CA GLU A 32 -8.42 -11.32 -17.25
C GLU A 32 -7.39 -11.92 -18.21
N ALA A 33 -6.40 -12.62 -17.65
CA ALA A 33 -5.54 -13.50 -18.43
C ALA A 33 -6.11 -14.92 -18.43
N LEU A 34 -6.14 -15.55 -19.60
CA LEU A 34 -6.55 -16.96 -19.74
C LEU A 34 -5.40 -17.92 -19.40
N ASN A 35 -4.16 -17.43 -19.35
CA ASN A 35 -3.00 -18.23 -18.98
C ASN A 35 -2.89 -18.35 -17.45
N GLU A 36 -2.40 -19.50 -17.00
CA GLU A 36 -2.27 -19.78 -15.56
C GLU A 36 -0.89 -19.39 -15.00
N ASP A 37 0.06 -19.00 -15.85
CA ASP A 37 1.42 -18.65 -15.43
C ASP A 37 1.46 -17.28 -14.73
N SER A 38 1.68 -17.30 -13.41
CA SER A 38 1.76 -16.12 -12.53
C SER A 38 3.00 -15.24 -12.74
N SER A 39 3.97 -15.70 -13.54
CA SER A 39 5.19 -14.95 -13.86
C SER A 39 5.04 -14.08 -15.12
N THR A 40 3.92 -14.15 -15.83
CA THR A 40 3.74 -13.47 -17.13
C THR A 40 2.57 -12.51 -17.15
N VAL A 41 2.70 -11.45 -17.95
CA VAL A 41 1.63 -10.46 -18.17
C VAL A 41 1.55 -10.13 -19.65
N SER A 42 0.35 -9.87 -20.15
CA SER A 42 0.16 -9.62 -21.59
C SER A 42 -0.30 -8.19 -21.87
N LEU A 43 0.32 -7.58 -22.88
CA LEU A 43 0.02 -6.25 -23.42
C LEU A 43 -0.26 -6.35 -24.91
N SER A 44 -1.03 -5.41 -25.45
CA SER A 44 -1.08 -5.22 -26.91
C SER A 44 0.30 -4.81 -27.44
N GLN A 45 0.65 -5.22 -28.67
CA GLN A 45 1.92 -4.85 -29.29
C GLN A 45 2.12 -3.32 -29.33
N ASN A 46 1.10 -2.56 -29.74
CA ASN A 46 1.15 -1.11 -29.79
C ASN A 46 1.47 -0.47 -28.44
N LYS A 47 0.90 -1.00 -27.34
CA LYS A 47 1.17 -0.50 -25.99
C LYS A 47 2.59 -0.86 -25.54
N ALA A 48 3.07 -2.06 -25.87
CA ALA A 48 4.43 -2.47 -25.56
C ALA A 48 5.45 -1.54 -26.26
N GLU A 49 5.23 -1.23 -27.55
CA GLU A 49 6.05 -0.29 -28.33
C GLU A 49 6.01 1.13 -27.75
N GLU A 50 4.82 1.64 -27.38
CA GLU A 50 4.66 2.95 -26.73
C GLU A 50 5.48 3.05 -25.43
N LEU A 51 5.54 1.96 -24.67
CA LEU A 51 6.28 1.87 -23.41
C LEU A 51 7.75 1.44 -23.57
N GLN A 52 8.20 1.19 -24.81
CA GLN A 52 9.54 0.67 -25.12
C GLN A 52 9.83 -0.66 -24.39
N LEU A 53 8.83 -1.51 -24.28
CA LEU A 53 8.91 -2.85 -23.71
C LEU A 53 8.94 -3.88 -24.83
N PHE A 54 9.84 -4.85 -24.72
CA PHE A 54 9.98 -5.96 -25.64
C PHE A 54 9.46 -7.25 -25.01
N ARG A 55 9.11 -8.22 -25.86
CA ARG A 55 8.72 -9.56 -25.42
C ARG A 55 9.86 -10.18 -24.62
N GLY A 56 9.57 -10.66 -23.42
CA GLY A 56 10.55 -11.25 -22.51
C GLY A 56 11.13 -10.27 -21.51
N ASP A 57 10.88 -8.96 -21.65
CA ASP A 57 11.37 -7.99 -20.68
C ASP A 57 10.75 -8.21 -19.30
N THR A 58 11.58 -8.04 -18.28
CA THR A 58 11.09 -8.02 -16.90
C THR A 58 10.54 -6.64 -16.58
N VAL A 59 9.34 -6.62 -16.00
CA VAL A 59 8.65 -5.41 -15.56
C VAL A 59 8.26 -5.49 -14.10
N VAL A 60 8.18 -4.32 -13.46
CA VAL A 60 7.58 -4.16 -12.14
C VAL A 60 6.17 -3.63 -12.31
N LEU A 61 5.23 -4.36 -11.76
CA LEU A 61 3.85 -3.93 -11.62
C LEU A 61 3.64 -3.33 -10.23
N ARG A 62 2.90 -2.22 -10.16
CA ARG A 62 2.52 -1.59 -8.89
C ARG A 62 1.00 -1.48 -8.79
N GLY A 63 0.47 -2.06 -7.71
CA GLY A 63 -0.95 -2.10 -7.40
C GLY A 63 -1.32 -1.17 -6.25
N LYS A 64 -2.27 -1.61 -5.43
CA LYS A 64 -2.78 -0.86 -4.27
C LYS A 64 -1.98 -1.21 -3.01
N LYS A 65 -2.12 -0.41 -1.94
CA LYS A 65 -1.48 -0.70 -0.62
C LYS A 65 0.04 -0.94 -0.76
N ARG A 66 0.68 -0.18 -1.66
CA ARG A 66 2.11 -0.28 -2.05
C ARG A 66 2.58 -1.64 -2.54
N ARG A 67 1.67 -2.54 -2.89
CA ARG A 67 2.04 -3.87 -3.37
C ARG A 67 2.64 -3.80 -4.76
N GLN A 68 3.72 -4.55 -4.93
CA GLN A 68 4.44 -4.66 -6.18
C GLN A 68 4.77 -6.13 -6.42
N THR A 69 4.86 -6.51 -7.69
CA THR A 69 5.37 -7.80 -8.11
C THR A 69 6.14 -7.61 -9.42
N VAL A 70 6.91 -8.62 -9.79
CA VAL A 70 7.71 -8.63 -11.01
C VAL A 70 7.18 -9.70 -11.96
N CYS A 71 7.11 -9.36 -13.24
CA CYS A 71 6.60 -10.27 -14.26
C CYS A 71 7.38 -10.11 -15.56
N ILE A 72 7.19 -11.06 -16.46
CA ILE A 72 7.70 -11.06 -17.84
C ILE A 72 6.59 -10.56 -18.78
N VAL A 73 6.92 -9.61 -19.64
CA VAL A 73 5.98 -9.09 -20.65
C VAL A 73 5.88 -10.04 -21.84
N LEU A 74 4.65 -10.35 -22.21
CA LEU A 74 4.29 -11.01 -23.46
C LEU A 74 3.39 -10.10 -24.29
N ASN A 75 3.41 -10.31 -25.61
CA ASN A 75 2.51 -9.60 -26.53
C ASN A 75 1.26 -10.46 -26.77
N ASP A 76 0.10 -9.83 -26.72
CA ASP A 76 -1.20 -10.40 -27.03
C ASP A 76 -2.02 -9.38 -27.82
N ASP A 77 -2.19 -9.61 -29.12
CA ASP A 77 -2.92 -8.71 -30.02
C ASP A 77 -4.43 -8.66 -29.75
N THR A 78 -4.95 -9.61 -28.96
CA THR A 78 -6.34 -9.57 -28.49
C THR A 78 -6.52 -8.69 -27.25
N CYS A 79 -5.41 -8.27 -26.64
CA CYS A 79 -5.43 -7.34 -25.51
C CYS A 79 -5.72 -5.92 -26.00
N GLY A 80 -6.61 -5.22 -25.30
CA GLY A 80 -6.90 -3.82 -25.62
C GLY A 80 -5.71 -2.91 -25.30
N HIS A 81 -5.57 -1.80 -26.04
CA HIS A 81 -4.43 -0.86 -25.91
C HIS A 81 -4.20 -0.37 -24.47
N GLU A 82 -5.25 0.06 -23.77
CA GLU A 82 -5.17 0.59 -22.40
C GLU A 82 -5.33 -0.50 -21.32
N ARG A 83 -5.11 -1.77 -21.67
CA ARG A 83 -5.32 -2.92 -20.79
C ARG A 83 -4.04 -3.71 -20.57
N ILE A 84 -4.01 -4.41 -19.44
CA ILE A 84 -3.02 -5.42 -19.12
C ILE A 84 -3.72 -6.66 -18.61
N ARG A 85 -3.41 -7.81 -19.21
CA ARG A 85 -3.96 -9.10 -18.76
C ARG A 85 -3.02 -9.72 -17.74
N ILE A 86 -3.56 -9.95 -16.55
CA ILE A 86 -2.86 -10.60 -15.44
C ILE A 86 -3.78 -11.65 -14.80
N ASN A 87 -3.20 -12.76 -14.35
CA ASN A 87 -3.97 -13.84 -13.76
C ASN A 87 -4.41 -13.52 -12.32
N ARG A 88 -5.22 -14.41 -11.72
CA ARG A 88 -5.75 -14.23 -10.36
C ARG A 88 -4.64 -14.11 -9.30
N VAL A 89 -3.55 -14.86 -9.41
CA VAL A 89 -2.44 -14.85 -8.45
C VAL A 89 -1.74 -13.49 -8.46
N THR A 90 -1.37 -12.99 -9.65
CA THR A 90 -0.74 -11.67 -9.83
C THR A 90 -1.65 -10.54 -9.35
N ARG A 91 -2.97 -10.63 -9.60
CA ARG A 91 -3.95 -9.67 -9.06
C ARG A 91 -3.99 -9.67 -7.53
N SER A 92 -3.98 -10.86 -6.92
CA SER A 92 -3.96 -11.01 -5.45
C SER A 92 -2.70 -10.36 -4.87
N ASN A 93 -1.52 -10.65 -5.42
CA ASN A 93 -0.25 -10.06 -4.99
C ASN A 93 -0.26 -8.53 -5.07
N LEU A 94 -0.89 -7.96 -6.11
CA LEU A 94 -1.05 -6.51 -6.33
C LEU A 94 -2.23 -5.88 -5.57
N ARG A 95 -3.08 -6.69 -4.93
CA ARG A 95 -4.31 -6.27 -4.22
C ARG A 95 -5.27 -5.49 -5.13
N VAL A 96 -5.46 -5.99 -6.35
CA VAL A 96 -6.34 -5.38 -7.36
C VAL A 96 -7.39 -6.36 -7.87
N ARG A 97 -8.48 -5.81 -8.41
CA ARG A 97 -9.57 -6.53 -9.08
C ARG A 97 -9.59 -6.21 -10.57
N LEU A 98 -10.40 -6.94 -11.32
CA LEU A 98 -10.69 -6.59 -12.72
C LEU A 98 -11.21 -5.14 -12.83
N GLY A 99 -10.71 -4.41 -13.81
CA GLY A 99 -11.06 -3.00 -14.04
C GLY A 99 -10.31 -2.00 -13.15
N ASP A 100 -9.55 -2.44 -12.14
CA ASP A 100 -8.63 -1.56 -11.43
C ASP A 100 -7.49 -1.09 -12.33
N VAL A 101 -6.84 0.01 -11.96
CA VAL A 101 -5.70 0.55 -12.71
C VAL A 101 -4.41 0.27 -11.95
N ILE A 102 -3.45 -0.35 -12.63
CA ILE A 102 -2.08 -0.53 -12.13
C ILE A 102 -1.09 0.32 -12.94
N SER A 103 0.12 0.47 -12.44
CA SER A 103 1.23 1.02 -13.23
C SER A 103 2.28 -0.03 -13.54
N ILE A 104 2.80 0.00 -14.78
CA ILE A 104 3.87 -0.86 -15.26
C ILE A 104 5.15 -0.04 -15.49
N HIS A 105 6.30 -0.64 -15.20
CA HIS A 105 7.62 -0.03 -15.41
C HIS A 105 8.63 -1.11 -15.83
N ALA A 106 9.53 -0.79 -16.77
CA ALA A 106 10.65 -1.65 -17.11
C ALA A 106 11.54 -1.90 -15.87
N CYS A 107 12.08 -3.11 -15.76
CA CYS A 107 12.96 -3.53 -14.68
C CYS A 107 14.20 -4.27 -15.21
N PRO A 108 15.07 -3.59 -15.98
CA PRO A 108 16.23 -4.21 -16.62
C PRO A 108 17.31 -4.68 -15.61
N ASP A 109 17.35 -4.08 -14.42
CA ASP A 109 18.43 -4.30 -13.45
C ASP A 109 18.20 -5.49 -12.50
N ILE A 110 17.16 -6.30 -12.72
CA ILE A 110 16.88 -7.46 -11.88
C ILE A 110 18.03 -8.47 -11.98
N LYS A 111 18.49 -8.95 -10.82
CA LYS A 111 19.63 -9.88 -10.72
C LYS A 111 19.14 -11.32 -10.57
N TYR A 112 19.98 -12.27 -10.95
CA TYR A 112 19.79 -13.65 -10.56
C TYR A 112 19.91 -13.79 -9.04
N GLY A 113 18.99 -14.55 -8.46
CA GLY A 113 18.98 -14.86 -7.04
C GLY A 113 20.15 -15.77 -6.70
N LYS A 114 20.85 -15.47 -5.62
CA LYS A 114 21.76 -16.43 -4.97
C LYS A 114 20.94 -17.42 -4.16
N LYS A 115 19.95 -16.91 -3.42
CA LYS A 115 19.14 -17.67 -2.48
C LYS A 115 17.73 -17.09 -2.42
N ILE A 116 16.74 -17.97 -2.24
CA ILE A 116 15.36 -17.59 -1.93
C ILE A 116 14.85 -18.46 -0.79
N HIS A 117 13.99 -17.90 0.06
CA HIS A 117 13.28 -18.66 1.09
C HIS A 117 11.78 -18.54 0.84
N VAL A 118 11.13 -19.68 0.65
CA VAL A 118 9.69 -19.78 0.42
C VAL A 118 9.08 -20.70 1.46
N LEU A 119 7.91 -20.36 2.00
CA LEU A 119 7.21 -21.21 2.95
C LEU A 119 5.81 -21.55 2.44
N PRO A 120 5.33 -22.78 2.67
CA PRO A 120 3.98 -23.17 2.29
C PRO A 120 2.93 -22.50 3.18
N ILE A 121 1.72 -22.33 2.63
CA ILE A 121 0.53 -22.00 3.44
C ILE A 121 0.01 -23.30 4.08
N ASP A 122 -0.25 -23.26 5.39
CA ASP A 122 -0.53 -24.39 6.26
C ASP A 122 -1.65 -25.33 5.75
N ASP A 123 -2.79 -24.79 5.39
CA ASP A 123 -3.95 -25.56 4.94
C ASP A 123 -3.71 -26.26 3.59
N THR A 124 -2.79 -25.75 2.77
CA THR A 124 -2.48 -26.34 1.45
C THR A 124 -1.55 -27.55 1.53
N ILE A 125 -0.95 -27.79 2.70
CA ILE A 125 -0.04 -28.92 2.94
C ILE A 125 -0.60 -29.96 3.92
N GLU A 126 -1.86 -29.83 4.34
CA GLU A 126 -2.48 -30.79 5.25
C GLU A 126 -2.53 -32.20 4.65
N GLY A 127 -1.95 -33.16 5.38
CA GLY A 127 -1.86 -34.56 4.95
C GLY A 127 -0.98 -34.80 3.72
N LEU A 128 -0.19 -33.80 3.29
CA LEU A 128 0.85 -34.01 2.29
C LEU A 128 2.06 -34.69 2.94
N THR A 129 2.59 -35.68 2.25
CA THR A 129 3.82 -36.37 2.62
C THR A 129 4.83 -36.23 1.48
N GLY A 130 6.11 -36.23 1.84
CA GLY A 130 7.21 -36.09 0.88
C GLY A 130 7.85 -34.70 0.88
N ASN A 131 8.86 -34.55 0.03
CA ASN A 131 9.69 -33.35 -0.04
C ASN A 131 9.03 -32.28 -0.93
N LEU A 132 8.68 -31.13 -0.35
CA LEU A 132 8.01 -30.03 -1.08
C LEU A 132 8.89 -29.47 -2.20
N PHE A 133 10.21 -29.46 -2.02
CA PHE A 133 11.14 -28.96 -3.03
C PHE A 133 11.12 -29.85 -4.27
N ASP A 134 11.34 -31.16 -4.13
CA ASP A 134 11.43 -32.06 -5.29
C ASP A 134 10.09 -32.21 -6.03
N VAL A 135 8.97 -32.20 -5.30
CA VAL A 135 7.64 -32.45 -5.88
C VAL A 135 7.02 -31.19 -6.50
N PHE A 136 7.25 -30.02 -5.90
CA PHE A 136 6.59 -28.78 -6.32
C PHE A 136 7.58 -27.73 -6.83
N LEU A 137 8.51 -27.28 -5.98
CA LEU A 137 9.33 -26.09 -6.28
C LEU A 137 10.32 -26.33 -7.41
N LYS A 138 10.99 -27.48 -7.43
CA LYS A 138 11.98 -27.82 -8.44
C LYS A 138 11.35 -27.88 -9.84
N PRO A 139 10.26 -28.65 -10.10
CA PRO A 139 9.57 -28.59 -11.39
C PRO A 139 9.05 -27.20 -11.77
N TYR A 140 8.62 -26.40 -10.78
CA TYR A 140 8.08 -25.06 -11.02
C TYR A 140 9.14 -24.06 -11.51
N PHE A 141 10.36 -24.12 -10.94
CA PHE A 141 11.45 -23.21 -11.26
C PHE A 141 12.44 -23.73 -12.31
N GLN A 142 12.42 -25.03 -12.62
CA GLN A 142 13.38 -25.66 -13.53
C GLN A 142 13.37 -24.99 -14.91
N GLU A 143 14.50 -24.38 -15.26
CA GLU A 143 14.76 -23.68 -16.54
C GLU A 143 13.76 -22.59 -16.91
N ALA A 144 12.95 -22.13 -15.96
CA ALA A 144 11.87 -21.17 -16.20
C ALA A 144 12.30 -19.71 -16.01
N TYR A 145 13.42 -19.46 -15.32
CA TYR A 145 13.95 -18.10 -15.04
C TYR A 145 12.87 -17.15 -14.51
N ARG A 146 12.04 -17.64 -13.57
CA ARG A 146 10.88 -16.89 -13.06
C ARG A 146 11.34 -15.70 -12.22
N PRO A 147 10.88 -14.47 -12.51
CA PRO A 147 11.06 -13.36 -11.60
C PRO A 147 10.11 -13.53 -10.41
N ILE A 148 10.62 -13.28 -9.21
CA ILE A 148 9.83 -13.30 -7.97
C ILE A 148 10.14 -12.07 -7.12
N GLN A 149 9.19 -11.70 -6.27
CA GLN A 149 9.35 -10.62 -5.30
C GLN A 149 9.00 -11.08 -3.88
N LYS A 150 9.76 -10.61 -2.89
CA LYS A 150 9.48 -10.85 -1.48
C LYS A 150 8.04 -10.45 -1.14
N GLY A 151 7.35 -11.36 -0.47
CA GLY A 151 5.95 -11.23 -0.09
C GLY A 151 4.95 -11.67 -1.17
N ASP A 152 5.39 -12.10 -2.36
CA ASP A 152 4.50 -12.72 -3.34
C ASP A 152 4.02 -14.09 -2.87
N ILE A 153 2.76 -14.40 -3.15
CA ILE A 153 2.19 -15.74 -3.05
C ILE A 153 2.08 -16.31 -4.46
N PHE A 154 2.44 -17.58 -4.63
CA PHE A 154 2.29 -18.30 -5.89
C PHE A 154 1.76 -19.71 -5.66
N LEU A 155 1.00 -20.20 -6.65
CA LEU A 155 0.39 -21.53 -6.62
C LEU A 155 1.22 -22.47 -7.49
N VAL A 156 1.65 -23.58 -6.90
CA VAL A 156 2.35 -24.65 -7.63
C VAL A 156 1.46 -25.87 -7.69
N ARG A 157 1.22 -26.38 -8.90
CA ARG A 157 0.46 -27.61 -9.11
C ARG A 157 1.41 -28.79 -9.25
N GLY A 158 1.29 -29.74 -8.33
CA GLY A 158 1.82 -31.09 -8.49
C GLY A 158 0.77 -32.01 -9.14
N SER A 159 1.07 -33.30 -9.26
CA SER A 159 0.25 -34.25 -10.03
C SER A 159 -1.22 -34.32 -9.59
N MET A 160 -1.49 -34.23 -8.27
CA MET A 160 -2.86 -34.37 -7.73
C MET A 160 -3.27 -33.26 -6.76
N ARG A 161 -2.36 -32.36 -6.41
CA ARG A 161 -2.58 -31.30 -5.42
C ARG A 161 -1.92 -30.00 -5.87
N ALA A 162 -2.46 -28.89 -5.40
CA ALA A 162 -1.84 -27.59 -5.54
C ALA A 162 -1.43 -27.07 -4.16
N VAL A 163 -0.24 -26.47 -4.08
CA VAL A 163 0.32 -25.93 -2.84
C VAL A 163 0.60 -24.45 -3.07
N GLU A 164 0.18 -23.62 -2.12
CA GLU A 164 0.50 -22.19 -2.14
C GLU A 164 1.77 -21.95 -1.35
N PHE A 165 2.66 -21.14 -1.92
CA PHE A 165 3.91 -20.73 -1.28
C PHE A 165 3.99 -19.22 -1.23
N LYS A 166 4.51 -18.69 -0.12
CA LYS A 166 4.88 -17.28 0.01
C LYS A 166 6.39 -17.13 -0.06
N VAL A 167 6.85 -16.14 -0.82
CA VAL A 167 8.26 -15.72 -0.83
C VAL A 167 8.55 -14.93 0.45
N VAL A 168 9.27 -15.52 1.38
CA VAL A 168 9.62 -14.91 2.67
C VAL A 168 10.84 -14.00 2.51
N GLU A 169 11.83 -14.46 1.76
CA GLU A 169 13.08 -13.74 1.55
C GLU A 169 13.70 -14.03 0.19
N THR A 170 14.45 -13.05 -0.31
CA THR A 170 15.23 -13.13 -1.55
C THR A 170 16.62 -12.53 -1.30
N ASP A 171 17.64 -13.09 -1.93
CA ASP A 171 19.00 -12.52 -1.97
C ASP A 171 19.51 -12.58 -3.42
N PRO A 172 19.84 -11.45 -4.07
CA PRO A 172 19.92 -10.10 -3.52
C PRO A 172 18.60 -9.30 -3.56
N GLY A 173 18.42 -8.41 -2.58
CA GLY A 173 17.34 -7.41 -2.57
C GLY A 173 15.95 -7.99 -2.33
N GLU A 174 14.90 -7.25 -2.71
CA GLU A 174 13.50 -7.68 -2.54
C GLU A 174 12.92 -8.44 -3.74
N ARG A 175 13.69 -8.55 -4.84
CA ARG A 175 13.26 -9.22 -6.07
C ARG A 175 14.46 -9.78 -6.80
N CYS A 176 14.30 -10.96 -7.37
CA CYS A 176 15.32 -11.62 -8.17
C CYS A 176 14.70 -12.55 -9.21
N ILE A 177 15.51 -12.98 -10.17
CA ILE A 177 15.16 -14.08 -11.08
C ILE A 177 15.70 -15.37 -10.46
N VAL A 178 14.84 -16.39 -10.34
CA VAL A 178 15.23 -17.72 -9.88
C VAL A 178 15.90 -18.46 -11.04
N ALA A 179 17.22 -18.54 -11.00
CA ALA A 179 18.07 -19.21 -11.98
C ALA A 179 18.43 -20.63 -11.52
N PRO A 180 19.00 -21.49 -12.38
CA PRO A 180 19.36 -22.87 -12.01
C PRO A 180 20.35 -22.99 -10.83
N ASP A 181 21.17 -21.97 -10.59
CA ASP A 181 22.13 -21.88 -9.49
C ASP A 181 21.56 -21.21 -8.22
N THR A 182 20.33 -20.69 -8.26
CA THR A 182 19.66 -20.13 -7.10
C THR A 182 19.30 -21.23 -6.11
N VAL A 183 19.78 -21.11 -4.87
CA VAL A 183 19.44 -22.05 -3.79
C VAL A 183 18.04 -21.73 -3.27
N ILE A 184 17.15 -22.71 -3.28
CA ILE A 184 15.76 -22.56 -2.82
C ILE A 184 15.62 -23.24 -1.46
N TYR A 185 15.37 -22.44 -0.43
CA TYR A 185 15.04 -22.93 0.91
C TYR A 185 13.52 -23.02 1.05
N CYS A 186 13.04 -24.13 1.61
CA CYS A 186 11.61 -24.31 1.93
C CYS A 186 11.37 -24.95 3.31
N GLU A 187 12.35 -24.83 4.21
CA GLU A 187 12.28 -25.33 5.57
C GLU A 187 11.78 -24.22 6.52
N GLY A 188 10.98 -24.58 7.51
CA GLY A 188 10.41 -23.66 8.51
C GLY A 188 8.98 -24.02 8.89
N GLU A 189 8.41 -23.28 9.84
CA GLU A 189 7.00 -23.41 10.18
C GLU A 189 6.14 -22.89 9.00
N PRO A 190 5.09 -23.63 8.60
CA PRO A 190 4.16 -23.16 7.58
C PRO A 190 3.51 -21.84 7.97
N ILE A 191 3.18 -21.03 6.99
CA ILE A 191 2.49 -19.76 7.19
C ILE A 191 1.00 -20.04 7.38
N LYS A 192 0.41 -19.46 8.43
CA LYS A 192 -1.02 -19.61 8.68
C LYS A 192 -1.84 -18.87 7.62
N ARG A 193 -2.85 -19.53 7.05
CA ARG A 193 -3.79 -18.87 6.14
C ARG A 193 -4.43 -17.64 6.76
N GLU A 194 -4.80 -17.72 8.04
CA GLU A 194 -5.42 -16.62 8.79
C GLU A 194 -4.53 -15.35 8.77
N ASP A 195 -3.23 -15.50 9.02
CA ASP A 195 -2.27 -14.38 9.02
C ASP A 195 -2.17 -13.71 7.64
N GLU A 196 -2.22 -14.49 6.56
CA GLU A 196 -2.22 -13.93 5.20
C GLU A 196 -3.57 -13.33 4.80
N GLU A 197 -4.68 -13.90 5.24
CA GLU A 197 -6.01 -13.32 5.03
C GLU A 197 -6.16 -11.98 5.75
N GLU A 198 -5.62 -11.86 6.96
CA GLU A 198 -5.54 -10.57 7.65
C GLU A 198 -4.73 -9.54 6.86
N SER A 199 -3.56 -9.92 6.31
CA SER A 199 -2.76 -9.03 5.46
C SER A 199 -3.45 -8.69 4.12
N LEU A 200 -4.17 -9.64 3.52
CA LEU A 200 -4.97 -9.42 2.31
C LEU A 200 -6.09 -8.40 2.55
N ASN A 201 -6.70 -8.45 3.74
CA ASN A 201 -7.82 -7.62 4.16
C ASN A 201 -7.42 -6.32 4.87
N GLU A 202 -6.12 -5.97 4.87
CA GLU A 202 -5.63 -4.67 5.37
C GLU A 202 -6.46 -3.52 4.79
N ILE A 203 -6.86 -2.54 5.60
CA ILE A 203 -7.74 -1.46 5.11
C ILE A 203 -6.99 -0.57 4.11
N GLY A 204 -7.60 -0.29 2.96
CA GLY A 204 -7.12 0.67 1.94
C GLY A 204 -8.12 1.81 1.70
N TYR A 205 -7.84 2.67 0.71
CA TYR A 205 -8.73 3.80 0.41
C TYR A 205 -10.10 3.37 -0.13
N ASP A 206 -10.16 2.23 -0.81
CA ASP A 206 -11.39 1.74 -1.43
C ASP A 206 -12.37 1.16 -0.42
N ASP A 207 -11.89 0.83 0.78
CA ASP A 207 -12.70 0.33 1.89
C ASP A 207 -13.41 1.48 2.64
N ILE A 208 -13.21 2.74 2.22
CA ILE A 208 -13.75 3.93 2.87
C ILE A 208 -14.83 4.59 2.00
N GLY A 209 -16.08 4.33 2.35
CA GLY A 209 -17.25 4.97 1.75
C GLY A 209 -17.47 6.42 2.20
N GLY A 210 -18.12 7.22 1.34
CA GLY A 210 -18.67 8.54 1.71
C GLY A 210 -17.67 9.67 1.97
N CYS A 211 -16.36 9.39 2.07
CA CYS A 211 -15.34 10.34 2.54
C CYS A 211 -14.42 10.88 1.43
N ARG A 212 -14.88 10.92 0.17
CA ARG A 212 -14.02 11.29 -0.98
C ARG A 212 -13.32 12.65 -0.82
N LYS A 213 -14.00 13.68 -0.32
CA LYS A 213 -13.39 15.02 -0.14
C LYS A 213 -12.34 15.02 0.96
N GLN A 214 -12.63 14.33 2.07
CA GLN A 214 -11.72 14.20 3.21
C GLN A 214 -10.47 13.40 2.83
N LEU A 215 -10.63 12.30 2.08
CA LEU A 215 -9.50 11.53 1.55
C LEU A 215 -8.62 12.37 0.63
N ALA A 216 -9.20 13.23 -0.22
CA ALA A 216 -8.41 14.15 -1.05
C ALA A 216 -7.54 15.09 -0.20
N GLN A 217 -8.15 15.72 0.82
CA GLN A 217 -7.44 16.62 1.72
C GLN A 217 -6.31 15.89 2.47
N ILE A 218 -6.57 14.68 2.96
CA ILE A 218 -5.56 13.90 3.69
C ILE A 218 -4.43 13.47 2.77
N LYS A 219 -4.71 13.05 1.53
CA LYS A 219 -3.66 12.76 0.54
C LYS A 219 -2.80 13.99 0.24
N GLU A 220 -3.40 15.16 0.14
CA GLU A 220 -2.68 16.41 -0.12
C GLU A 220 -1.81 16.84 1.07
N MET A 221 -2.28 16.61 2.29
CA MET A 221 -1.59 17.02 3.51
C MET A 221 -0.58 15.98 4.05
N VAL A 222 -0.78 14.70 3.76
CA VAL A 222 0.08 13.59 4.26
C VAL A 222 0.87 12.95 3.13
N GLU A 223 0.19 12.41 2.12
CA GLU A 223 0.82 11.60 1.07
C GLU A 223 1.72 12.45 0.16
N LEU A 224 1.24 13.62 -0.27
CA LEU A 224 1.95 14.49 -1.20
C LEU A 224 3.29 15.03 -0.64
N PRO A 225 3.37 15.54 0.62
CA PRO A 225 4.65 15.94 1.20
C PRO A 225 5.63 14.78 1.41
N LEU A 226 5.13 13.60 1.78
CA LEU A 226 5.95 12.41 1.99
C LEU A 226 6.52 11.87 0.67
N ARG A 227 5.73 11.86 -0.41
CA ARG A 227 6.15 11.36 -1.73
C ARG A 227 6.95 12.39 -2.54
N HIS A 228 6.65 13.68 -2.41
CA HIS A 228 7.22 14.73 -3.22
C HIS A 228 7.73 15.92 -2.38
N PRO A 229 8.70 15.71 -1.47
CA PRO A 229 9.21 16.79 -0.61
C PRO A 229 9.85 17.93 -1.41
N GLY A 230 10.39 17.66 -2.60
CA GLY A 230 10.94 18.68 -3.50
C GLY A 230 9.94 19.74 -3.95
N LEU A 231 8.65 19.38 -4.09
CA LEU A 231 7.60 20.32 -4.49
C LEU A 231 7.38 21.40 -3.41
N PHE A 232 7.36 20.98 -2.14
CA PHE A 232 7.23 21.89 -1.00
C PHE A 232 8.47 22.77 -0.81
N LYS A 233 9.67 22.21 -1.03
CA LYS A 233 10.92 22.97 -1.02
C LYS A 233 10.94 24.05 -2.11
N ALA A 234 10.53 23.72 -3.34
CA ALA A 234 10.52 24.66 -4.46
C ALA A 234 9.54 25.83 -4.26
N ILE A 235 8.37 25.56 -3.66
CA ILE A 235 7.35 26.58 -3.36
C ILE A 235 7.70 27.36 -2.08
N GLY A 236 8.62 26.85 -1.25
CA GLY A 236 9.04 27.50 0.01
C GLY A 236 8.02 27.36 1.14
N VAL A 237 7.06 26.43 1.03
CA VAL A 237 6.00 26.22 2.03
C VAL A 237 6.30 24.95 2.82
N LYS A 238 6.29 25.05 4.15
CA LYS A 238 6.40 23.87 5.01
C LYS A 238 5.06 23.13 5.04
N PRO A 239 5.03 21.81 4.80
CA PRO A 239 3.79 21.04 4.92
C PRO A 239 3.29 21.05 6.37
N PRO A 240 1.96 20.99 6.59
CA PRO A 240 1.40 20.89 7.92
C PRO A 240 1.87 19.59 8.59
N ARG A 241 2.15 19.66 9.89
CA ARG A 241 2.64 18.54 10.71
C ARG A 241 1.59 18.01 11.68
N GLY A 242 0.34 18.45 11.56
CA GLY A 242 -0.78 17.97 12.37
C GLY A 242 -2.09 18.12 11.64
N ILE A 243 -2.87 17.04 11.60
CA ILE A 243 -4.15 17.01 10.93
C ILE A 243 -5.19 16.52 11.92
N LEU A 244 -6.24 17.31 12.07
CA LEU A 244 -7.36 17.02 12.95
C LEU A 244 -8.49 16.36 12.19
N LEU A 245 -8.78 15.09 12.49
CA LEU A 245 -9.99 14.43 12.01
C LEU A 245 -11.08 14.54 13.08
N TYR A 246 -12.19 15.21 12.78
CA TYR A 246 -13.30 15.37 13.72
C TYR A 246 -14.65 15.05 13.09
N GLY A 247 -15.57 14.53 13.90
CA GLY A 247 -16.90 14.11 13.48
C GLY A 247 -17.55 13.17 14.51
N PRO A 248 -18.83 12.82 14.35
CA PRO A 248 -19.52 11.83 15.19
C PRO A 248 -18.77 10.49 15.32
N ALA A 249 -19.08 9.72 16.37
CA ALA A 249 -18.62 8.33 16.46
C ALA A 249 -19.12 7.52 15.25
N GLY A 250 -18.34 6.54 14.80
CA GLY A 250 -18.72 5.68 13.68
C GLY A 250 -18.53 6.27 12.27
N THR A 251 -17.98 7.48 12.11
CA THR A 251 -17.74 8.08 10.77
C THR A 251 -16.44 7.62 10.09
N GLY A 252 -15.79 6.54 10.58
CA GLY A 252 -14.62 5.95 9.94
C GLY A 252 -13.29 6.70 10.11
N LYS A 253 -13.11 7.54 11.14
CA LYS A 253 -11.85 8.28 11.39
C LYS A 253 -10.63 7.35 11.54
N THR A 254 -10.76 6.31 12.37
CA THR A 254 -9.72 5.30 12.60
C THR A 254 -9.46 4.46 11.34
N LEU A 255 -10.50 4.15 10.56
CA LEU A 255 -10.37 3.45 9.27
C LEU A 255 -9.56 4.28 8.27
N VAL A 256 -9.82 5.58 8.18
CA VAL A 256 -9.08 6.51 7.32
C VAL A 256 -7.61 6.56 7.69
N ALA A 257 -7.28 6.63 8.98
CA ALA A 257 -5.89 6.64 9.42
C ALA A 257 -5.14 5.37 9.03
N ARG A 258 -5.76 4.19 9.25
CA ARG A 258 -5.19 2.90 8.84
C ARG A 258 -5.01 2.79 7.33
N ALA A 259 -6.00 3.23 6.54
CA ALA A 259 -5.87 3.27 5.09
C ALA A 259 -4.71 4.14 4.61
N VAL A 260 -4.54 5.32 5.20
CA VAL A 260 -3.44 6.23 4.85
C VAL A 260 -2.10 5.61 5.20
N ALA A 261 -1.98 4.95 6.34
CA ALA A 261 -0.78 4.21 6.71
C ALA A 261 -0.40 3.14 5.69
N ASN A 262 -1.34 2.26 5.34
CA ASN A 262 -1.10 1.16 4.42
C ASN A 262 -0.76 1.66 3.00
N GLU A 263 -1.37 2.77 2.56
CA GLU A 263 -1.16 3.33 1.22
C GLU A 263 0.10 4.20 1.08
N THR A 264 0.51 4.85 2.18
CA THR A 264 1.78 5.59 2.25
C THR A 264 2.95 4.65 2.56
N GLY A 265 2.70 3.53 3.23
CA GLY A 265 3.68 2.64 3.86
C GLY A 265 4.66 3.39 4.74
N ALA A 266 4.19 4.47 5.37
CA ALA A 266 4.87 5.09 6.48
C ALA A 266 4.71 4.18 7.71
N PHE A 267 5.71 4.15 8.59
CA PHE A 267 5.58 3.49 9.87
C PHE A 267 4.39 4.05 10.63
N PHE A 268 3.46 3.20 11.07
CA PHE A 268 2.23 3.66 11.73
C PHE A 268 2.24 3.31 13.20
N PHE A 269 2.12 4.33 14.05
CA PHE A 269 2.05 4.16 15.49
C PHE A 269 0.69 4.62 16.01
N LEU A 270 -0.11 3.68 16.52
CA LEU A 270 -1.42 3.95 17.11
C LEU A 270 -1.26 4.27 18.60
N ILE A 271 -1.79 5.40 19.03
CA ILE A 271 -1.90 5.78 20.43
C ILE A 271 -3.38 5.87 20.77
N ASN A 272 -3.84 5.02 21.69
CA ASN A 272 -5.24 5.03 22.11
C ASN A 272 -5.42 5.88 23.37
N GLY A 273 -6.28 6.90 23.29
CA GLY A 273 -6.53 7.88 24.35
C GLY A 273 -6.72 7.29 25.75
N PRO A 274 -7.76 6.45 25.95
CA PRO A 274 -8.04 5.78 27.22
C PRO A 274 -6.91 4.91 27.74
N GLU A 275 -6.17 4.23 26.84
CA GLU A 275 -5.08 3.33 27.23
C GLU A 275 -3.89 4.09 27.84
N ILE A 276 -3.66 5.33 27.40
CA ILE A 276 -2.62 6.20 27.98
C ILE A 276 -3.07 6.74 29.34
N MET A 277 -4.35 7.07 29.50
CA MET A 277 -4.89 7.66 30.73
C MET A 277 -5.09 6.66 31.87
N SER A 278 -5.21 5.37 31.57
CA SER A 278 -5.39 4.31 32.57
C SER A 278 -4.09 3.91 33.29
N LYS A 279 -2.93 4.42 32.84
CA LYS A 279 -1.61 4.11 33.42
C LYS A 279 -1.25 5.06 34.56
N LEU A 280 -0.32 4.63 35.42
CA LEU A 280 0.11 5.41 36.59
C LEU A 280 0.70 6.76 36.17
N ALA A 281 0.55 7.77 37.03
CA ALA A 281 1.09 9.12 36.79
C ALA A 281 2.61 9.05 36.48
N GLY A 282 3.01 9.55 35.31
CA GLY A 282 4.37 9.50 34.77
C GLY A 282 4.62 8.37 33.75
N GLU A 283 3.89 7.27 33.82
CA GLU A 283 3.97 6.18 32.85
C GLU A 283 3.32 6.57 31.51
N SER A 284 2.22 7.32 31.57
CA SER A 284 1.54 7.90 30.40
C SER A 284 2.48 8.78 29.56
N GLU A 285 3.24 9.67 30.20
CA GLU A 285 4.19 10.56 29.50
C GLU A 285 5.38 9.79 28.92
N SER A 286 5.87 8.78 29.65
CA SER A 286 6.96 7.91 29.19
C SER A 286 6.56 7.15 27.92
N ASN A 287 5.34 6.59 27.89
CA ASN A 287 4.83 5.86 26.72
C ASN A 287 4.63 6.76 25.52
N LEU A 288 4.08 7.97 25.72
CA LEU A 288 3.97 8.97 24.66
C LEU A 288 5.36 9.32 24.10
N ARG A 289 6.34 9.58 24.96
CA ARG A 289 7.72 9.88 24.52
C ARG A 289 8.31 8.74 23.69
N LYS A 290 8.17 7.50 24.14
CA LYS A 290 8.63 6.31 23.40
C LYS A 290 7.98 6.19 22.03
N ALA A 291 6.67 6.43 21.93
CA ALA A 291 5.95 6.42 20.66
C ALA A 291 6.53 7.43 19.65
N PHE A 292 6.83 8.65 20.10
CA PHE A 292 7.47 9.66 19.26
C PHE A 292 8.91 9.31 18.89
N GLU A 293 9.70 8.80 19.83
CA GLU A 293 11.08 8.35 19.56
C GLU A 293 11.11 7.18 18.56
N GLU A 294 10.16 6.26 18.64
CA GLU A 294 10.04 5.13 17.73
C GLU A 294 9.59 5.56 16.33
N ALA A 295 8.64 6.48 16.23
CA ALA A 295 8.25 7.07 14.96
C ALA A 295 9.39 7.88 14.31
N GLU A 296 10.21 8.59 15.10
CA GLU A 296 11.37 9.32 14.59
C GLU A 296 12.45 8.37 14.06
N LYS A 297 12.72 7.27 14.75
CA LYS A 297 13.66 6.23 14.30
C LYS A 297 13.20 5.54 13.01
N ASN A 298 11.89 5.36 12.85
CA ASN A 298 11.28 4.67 11.71
C ASN A 298 10.73 5.63 10.63
N ALA A 299 11.22 6.87 10.57
CA ALA A 299 10.76 7.83 9.59
C ALA A 299 10.97 7.32 8.14
N PRO A 300 10.02 7.52 7.21
CA PRO A 300 8.78 8.29 7.34
C PRO A 300 7.71 7.57 8.18
N ALA A 301 7.11 8.30 9.13
CA ALA A 301 6.16 7.74 10.09
C ALA A 301 4.89 8.60 10.22
N ILE A 302 3.82 7.95 10.66
CA ILE A 302 2.52 8.51 11.00
C ILE A 302 2.20 8.05 12.42
N ILE A 303 2.14 9.00 13.35
CA ILE A 303 1.57 8.77 14.68
C ILE A 303 0.09 9.12 14.57
N PHE A 304 -0.80 8.20 14.97
CA PHE A 304 -2.23 8.44 15.04
C PHE A 304 -2.69 8.34 16.49
N ILE A 305 -3.21 9.44 17.01
CA ILE A 305 -3.78 9.49 18.37
C ILE A 305 -5.29 9.39 18.25
N ASP A 306 -5.85 8.24 18.60
CA ASP A 306 -7.29 8.04 18.70
C ASP A 306 -7.80 8.58 20.05
N GLU A 307 -9.03 9.09 20.07
CA GLU A 307 -9.65 9.66 21.28
C GLU A 307 -8.75 10.68 22.02
N LEU A 308 -8.12 11.62 21.29
CA LEU A 308 -7.22 12.63 21.90
C LEU A 308 -7.91 13.47 22.98
N ASP A 309 -9.23 13.61 22.93
CA ASP A 309 -10.00 14.30 23.97
C ASP A 309 -9.90 13.63 25.35
N ALA A 310 -9.57 12.33 25.42
CA ALA A 310 -9.27 11.65 26.67
C ALA A 310 -7.93 12.12 27.28
N ILE A 311 -6.92 12.41 26.46
CA ILE A 311 -5.57 12.81 26.90
C ILE A 311 -5.44 14.34 27.03
N ALA A 312 -6.17 15.10 26.22
CA ALA A 312 -6.07 16.57 26.14
C ALA A 312 -7.45 17.27 26.24
N PRO A 313 -8.15 17.18 27.39
CA PRO A 313 -9.42 17.86 27.58
C PRO A 313 -9.23 19.39 27.64
N LYS A 314 -10.26 20.15 27.23
CA LYS A 314 -10.28 21.62 27.42
C LYS A 314 -10.27 21.95 28.93
N ARG A 315 -9.45 22.92 29.34
CA ARG A 315 -9.27 23.36 30.74
C ARG A 315 -10.55 23.82 31.47
N GLU A 316 -11.68 24.02 30.79
CA GLU A 316 -12.90 24.60 31.39
C GLU A 316 -14.12 23.66 31.54
N LYS A 317 -14.23 22.50 30.86
CA LYS A 317 -15.46 21.66 30.96
C LYS A 317 -15.23 20.17 30.76
N GLN A 318 -15.54 19.40 31.79
CA GLN A 318 -16.16 18.07 31.67
C GLN A 318 -17.57 18.26 31.08
N SER A 319 -17.73 18.14 29.75
CA SER A 319 -18.97 17.74 29.06
C SER A 319 -18.81 17.83 27.53
N HIS A 320 -18.86 16.65 26.89
CA HIS A 320 -19.14 16.32 25.48
C HIS A 320 -18.93 17.38 24.39
N THR A 321 -17.88 17.23 23.57
CA THR A 321 -17.92 17.36 22.08
C THR A 321 -16.67 16.71 21.48
N ASN A 322 -16.88 15.80 20.51
CA ASN A 322 -15.94 14.85 19.91
C ASN A 322 -14.67 15.44 19.26
N GLY A 323 -13.54 14.84 19.65
CA GLY A 323 -12.46 14.43 18.75
C GLY A 323 -11.38 15.47 18.48
N TYR A 324 -10.17 15.19 18.97
CA TYR A 324 -8.93 15.72 18.42
C TYR A 324 -8.01 14.53 17.97
N VAL A 325 -7.02 14.70 17.07
CA VAL A 325 -6.09 13.69 16.50
C VAL A 325 -4.83 14.43 16.06
N CYS A 326 -3.63 13.95 16.40
CA CYS A 326 -2.34 14.43 15.86
C CYS A 326 -1.86 13.51 14.73
N LEU A 327 -1.31 14.07 13.65
CA LEU A 327 -0.68 13.35 12.54
C LEU A 327 0.65 14.07 12.20
N GLN A 328 1.76 13.64 12.80
CA GLN A 328 3.06 14.28 12.62
C GLN A 328 3.96 13.53 11.63
N ALA A 329 4.41 14.24 10.59
CA ALA A 329 5.47 13.82 9.69
C ALA A 329 6.72 14.71 9.88
N GLY A 330 7.79 14.16 10.44
CA GLY A 330 9.16 14.68 10.37
C GLY A 330 9.65 15.68 11.43
N LEU A 331 10.53 15.19 12.31
CA LEU A 331 11.65 15.77 13.09
C LEU A 331 11.51 16.86 14.18
N THR A 332 12.25 16.54 15.26
CA THR A 332 12.92 17.29 16.35
C THR A 332 12.13 17.98 17.48
N ALA A 333 12.36 17.44 18.69
CA ALA A 333 12.65 18.11 19.97
C ALA A 333 11.72 17.79 21.15
N ARG A 334 12.28 17.01 22.09
CA ARG A 334 12.20 17.02 23.57
C ARG A 334 11.21 18.03 24.18
N LEU A 335 9.91 17.73 24.18
CA LEU A 335 8.90 18.62 24.74
C LEU A 335 7.71 17.85 25.32
N THR A 336 7.14 18.39 26.40
CA THR A 336 5.92 17.91 27.07
C THR A 336 4.71 17.96 26.14
N LEU A 337 3.67 17.16 26.39
CA LEU A 337 2.48 17.05 25.51
C LEU A 337 1.82 18.41 25.21
N GLU A 338 1.76 19.30 26.20
CA GLU A 338 1.25 20.68 26.04
C GLU A 338 2.09 21.51 25.07
N SER A 339 3.40 21.27 25.02
CA SER A 339 4.33 21.95 24.14
C SER A 339 4.25 21.40 22.71
N LEU A 340 4.05 20.08 22.56
CA LEU A 340 3.78 19.42 21.28
C LEU A 340 2.51 19.96 20.61
N ILE A 341 1.41 20.08 21.36
CA ILE A 341 0.13 20.60 20.82
C ILE A 341 0.26 22.06 20.38
N ARG A 342 1.08 22.87 21.06
CA ARG A 342 1.30 24.30 20.74
C ARG A 342 2.25 24.56 19.57
N LEU A 343 3.13 23.61 19.25
CA LEU A 343 4.14 23.76 18.18
C LEU A 343 3.69 23.22 16.82
N VAL A 344 2.55 22.54 16.77
CA VAL A 344 2.03 21.94 15.55
C VAL A 344 1.11 22.95 14.86
N ASP A 345 1.43 23.30 13.61
CA ASP A 345 0.52 24.04 12.73
C ASP A 345 -0.60 23.09 12.29
N TRP A 346 -1.79 23.27 12.88
CA TRP A 346 -2.93 22.36 12.77
C TRP A 346 -3.80 22.70 11.57
N ARG A 347 -4.04 21.73 10.68
CA ARG A 347 -5.13 21.80 9.69
C ARG A 347 -6.32 20.92 10.08
N PHE A 348 -7.52 21.45 9.86
CA PHE A 348 -8.79 20.84 10.26
C PHE A 348 -9.45 20.12 9.07
N CYS A 349 -9.83 18.85 9.25
CA CYS A 349 -10.58 18.06 8.27
C CYS A 349 -11.89 17.56 8.87
N ARG A 350 -13.02 18.09 8.39
CA ARG A 350 -14.37 17.77 8.90
C ARG A 350 -14.94 16.51 8.28
N PHE A 351 -15.30 15.53 9.11
CA PHE A 351 -16.12 14.38 8.72
C PHE A 351 -17.59 14.68 9.03
N THR A 352 -18.41 14.71 7.99
CA THR A 352 -19.88 14.82 8.11
C THR A 352 -20.49 13.49 7.69
N PRO A 353 -21.49 12.95 8.42
CA PRO A 353 -22.24 11.81 7.95
C PRO A 353 -22.93 12.17 6.64
N LYS A 354 -22.67 11.42 5.57
CA LYS A 354 -23.59 11.33 4.44
C LYS A 354 -24.49 10.15 4.73
N THR A 355 -25.78 10.38 4.88
CA THR A 355 -26.79 9.33 4.81
C THR A 355 -26.59 8.59 3.49
N LEU A 356 -26.25 7.30 3.58
CA LEU A 356 -26.42 6.37 2.47
C LEU A 356 -27.93 6.31 2.22
N ASN A 357 -28.38 6.85 1.09
CA ASN A 357 -29.68 6.52 0.51
C ASN A 357 -29.47 5.42 -0.51
#